data_AF-A0A968AU67-F1
#
_entry.id   AF-A0A968AU67-F1
#
_cell.length_a   1.000
_cell.length_b   1.000
_cell.length_c   1.000
_cell.angle_alpha   90.00
_cell.angle_beta   90.00
_cell.angle_gamma   90.00
#
_symmetry.space_group_name_H-M   'P 1'
#
loop_
_entity.id
_entity.type
_entity.pdbx_description
1 polymer ?
#
loop_
_entity_poly.entity_id
_entity_poly.type
_entity_poly.pdbx_seq_one_letter_code
_entity_poly.pdbx_strand_id
1 'polypeptide(L)' 'KGGKGLGKALDKVFSDVDKAILKGINIVILSDRGFNKKKCPIPALLAVAGLNHHLIKNGNRMKVSIVLESGEPREVHHF' A
#
# COMPACT_ATOMS: atom_id res chain seq x y z
N LYS A 1 -19.55 -10.03 0.92
CA LYS A 1 -19.29 -8.62 1.29
C LYS A 1 -17.90 -8.20 0.77
N GLY A 2 -17.73 -7.98 -0.54
CA GLY A 2 -16.40 -7.81 -1.16
C GLY A 2 -15.81 -6.39 -1.06
N GLY A 3 -16.55 -5.36 -1.49
CA GLY A 3 -15.99 -3.99 -1.62
C GLY A 3 -15.69 -3.27 -0.30
N LYS A 4 -16.56 -3.41 0.73
CA LYS A 4 -16.34 -2.75 2.04
C LYS A 4 -15.12 -3.28 2.80
N GLY A 5 -14.70 -4.52 2.51
CA GLY A 5 -13.51 -5.12 3.13
C GLY A 5 -12.22 -4.54 2.56
N LEU A 6 -12.18 -4.36 1.23
CA LEU A 6 -11.03 -3.79 0.53
C LEU A 6 -10.77 -2.33 0.93
N GLY A 7 -11.82 -1.50 0.99
CA GLY A 7 -11.68 -0.10 1.43
C GLY A 7 -11.09 0.01 2.83
N LYS A 8 -11.64 -0.74 3.79
CA LYS A 8 -11.12 -0.77 5.17
C LYS A 8 -9.67 -1.26 5.26
N ALA A 9 -9.28 -2.19 4.38
CA ALA A 9 -7.91 -2.70 4.34
C ALA A 9 -6.95 -1.62 3.82
N LEU A 10 -7.34 -0.87 2.79
CA LEU A 10 -6.57 0.28 2.28
C LEU A 10 -6.46 1.39 3.33
N ASP A 11 -7.56 1.76 3.99
CA ASP A 11 -7.55 2.78 5.05
C ASP A 11 -6.60 2.39 6.19
N LYS A 12 -6.56 1.10 6.53
CA LYS A 12 -5.62 0.56 7.52
C LYS A 12 -4.17 0.73 7.07
N VAL A 13 -3.85 0.38 5.82
CA VAL A 13 -2.50 0.57 5.25
C VAL A 13 -2.10 2.04 5.30
N PHE A 14 -2.99 2.96 4.91
CA PHE A 14 -2.71 4.40 4.92
C PHE A 14 -2.43 4.90 6.33
N SER A 15 -3.25 4.51 7.31
CA SER A 15 -3.05 4.87 8.72
C SER A 15 -1.74 4.32 9.29
N ASP A 16 -1.39 3.08 8.95
CA ASP A 16 -0.16 2.45 9.43
C ASP A 16 1.09 3.12 8.81
N VAL A 17 1.02 3.55 7.55
CA VAL A 17 2.07 4.36 6.90
C VAL A 17 2.18 5.76 7.50
N ASP A 18 1.07 6.46 7.73
CA ASP A 18 1.10 7.79 8.35
C ASP A 18 1.78 7.75 9.73
N LYS A 19 1.47 6.72 10.54
CA LYS A 19 2.15 6.50 11.84
C LYS A 19 3.64 6.23 11.68
N ALA A 20 4.06 5.50 10.64
CA ALA A 20 5.46 5.25 10.37
C ALA A 20 6.20 6.55 10.00
N ILE A 21 5.58 7.39 9.17
CA ILE A 21 6.12 8.70 8.79
C ILE A 21 6.26 9.61 10.01
N LEU A 22 5.28 9.62 10.92
CA LEU A 22 5.36 10.39 12.18
C LEU A 22 6.50 9.92 13.09
N LYS A 23 6.92 8.65 12.97
CA LYS A 23 8.09 8.10 13.67
C LYS A 23 9.41 8.39 12.96
N GLY A 24 9.40 9.15 11.87
CA GLY A 24 10.59 9.48 11.07
C GLY A 24 11.01 8.39 10.09
N ILE A 25 10.19 7.37 9.84
CA ILE A 25 10.47 6.33 8.85
C ILE A 25 10.23 6.90 7.45
N ASN A 26 11.22 6.75 6.57
CA ASN A 26 11.22 7.32 5.21
C ASN A 26 11.27 6.26 4.11
N ILE A 27 11.27 4.97 4.44
CA ILE A 27 11.16 3.86 3.48
C ILE A 27 10.01 2.96 3.92
N VAL A 28 9.04 2.78 3.04
CA VAL A 28 7.88 1.90 3.24
C VAL A 28 7.94 0.78 2.21
N ILE A 29 7.94 -0.46 2.69
CA ILE A 29 7.87 -1.64 1.84
C ILE A 29 6.43 -2.16 1.90
N LEU A 30 5.73 -2.11 0.77
CA LEU A 30 4.45 -2.77 0.58
C LEU A 30 4.73 -4.19 0.08
N SER A 31 4.31 -5.20 0.85
CA SER A 31 4.51 -6.60 0.50
C SER A 31 3.19 -7.32 0.42
N ASP A 32 2.98 -8.08 -0.65
CA ASP A 32 1.83 -8.98 -0.82
C ASP A 32 2.10 -10.39 -0.25
N ARG A 33 3.28 -10.62 0.33
CA ARG A 33 3.67 -11.90 0.93
C ARG A 33 2.82 -12.18 2.19
N GLY A 34 2.39 -13.43 2.34
CA GLY A 34 1.60 -13.88 3.50
C GLY A 34 0.07 -13.89 3.29
N PHE A 35 -0.40 -13.86 2.03
CA PHE A 35 -1.79 -14.17 1.70
C PHE A 35 -2.15 -15.58 2.21
N ASN A 36 -3.33 -15.72 2.80
CA ASN A 36 -3.85 -17.01 3.27
C ASN A 36 -5.32 -17.14 2.86
N LYS A 37 -5.90 -18.35 2.97
CA LYS A 37 -7.32 -18.60 2.60
C LYS A 37 -8.34 -17.69 3.32
N LYS A 38 -7.95 -16.97 4.38
CA LYS A 38 -8.77 -16.03 5.15
C LYS A 38 -8.48 -14.55 4.85
N LYS A 39 -7.44 -14.23 4.08
CA LYS A 39 -7.00 -12.86 3.74
C LYS A 39 -6.83 -12.75 2.22
N CYS A 40 -7.77 -12.08 1.58
CA CYS A 40 -7.65 -11.72 0.16
C CYS A 40 -6.50 -10.71 0.01
N PRO A 41 -5.56 -10.90 -0.93
CA PRO A 41 -4.56 -9.88 -1.24
C PRO A 41 -5.25 -8.59 -1.70
N ILE A 42 -4.66 -7.45 -1.33
CA ILE A 42 -4.98 -6.17 -1.96
C ILE A 42 -4.18 -6.14 -3.26
N PRO A 43 -4.79 -5.88 -4.43
CA PRO A 43 -4.04 -5.77 -5.67
C PRO A 43 -2.91 -4.74 -5.52
N ALA A 44 -1.69 -5.13 -5.84
CA ALA A 44 -0.48 -4.36 -5.57
C ALA A 44 -0.54 -2.94 -6.18
N LEU A 45 -0.97 -2.84 -7.43
CA LEU A 45 -1.12 -1.55 -8.11
C LEU A 45 -2.14 -0.64 -7.42
N LEU A 46 -3.24 -1.20 -6.91
CA LEU A 46 -4.26 -0.44 -6.19
C LEU A 46 -3.71 0.09 -4.86
N ALA A 47 -2.94 -0.73 -4.14
CA ALA A 47 -2.30 -0.32 -2.89
C ALA A 47 -1.30 0.82 -3.11
N VAL A 48 -0.43 0.71 -4.12
CA VAL A 48 0.56 1.73 -4.45
C VAL A 48 -0.11 3.02 -4.92
N ALA A 49 -1.04 2.94 -5.89
CA ALA A 49 -1.72 4.12 -6.41
C ALA A 49 -2.52 4.83 -5.31
N GLY A 50 -3.27 4.08 -4.51
CA GLY A 50 -4.03 4.61 -3.39
C GLY A 50 -3.14 5.31 -2.36
N LEU A 51 -2.03 4.67 -1.97
CA LEU A 51 -1.09 5.25 -1.02
C LEU A 51 -0.41 6.50 -1.58
N ASN A 52 -0.03 6.48 -2.85
CA ASN A 52 0.57 7.64 -3.51
C ASN A 52 -0.39 8.85 -3.48
N HIS A 53 -1.65 8.64 -3.83
CA HIS A 53 -2.68 9.70 -3.77
C HIS A 53 -2.92 10.19 -2.33
N HIS A 54 -2.98 9.28 -1.35
CA HIS A 54 -3.14 9.64 0.06
C HIS A 54 -2.00 10.53 0.57
N LEU A 55 -0.75 10.16 0.25
CA LEU A 55 0.43 10.92 0.65
C LEU A 55 0.54 12.27 -0.05
N ILE A 56 0.09 12.39 -1.29
CA ILE A 56 -0.01 13.68 -2.00
C ILE A 56 -1.02 14.58 -1.29
N LYS A 57 -2.22 14.07 -0.98
CA LYS A 57 -3.26 14.83 -0.27
C LYS A 57 -2.79 15.33 1.10
N ASN A 58 -1.95 14.56 1.78
CA ASN A 58 -1.43 14.88 3.10
C ASN A 58 -0.11 15.67 3.07
N GLY A 59 0.42 16.01 1.89
CA GLY A 59 1.69 16.73 1.75
C GLY A 59 2.93 15.95 2.22
N ASN A 60 2.82 14.62 2.34
CA ASN A 60 3.88 13.75 2.89
C ASN A 60 4.61 12.94 1.82
N ARG A 61 4.23 13.04 0.53
CA ARG A 61 4.83 12.23 -0.55
C ARG A 61 6.34 12.38 -0.68
N MET A 62 6.88 13.57 -0.42
CA MET A 62 8.33 13.84 -0.50
C MET A 62 9.11 13.30 0.71
N LYS A 63 8.43 12.84 1.76
CA LYS A 63 9.05 12.35 3.00
C LYS A 63 9.32 10.84 2.99
N VAL A 64 8.78 10.12 1.99
CA VAL A 64 8.80 8.66 1.99
C VAL A 64 9.02 8.07 0.59
N SER A 65 9.84 7.04 0.53
CA SER A 65 10.02 6.17 -0.63
C SER A 65 9.16 4.92 -0.46
N ILE A 66 8.43 4.55 -1.52
CA ILE A 66 7.59 3.34 -1.53
C ILE A 66 8.30 2.29 -2.36
N VAL A 67 8.51 1.11 -1.79
CA VAL A 67 9.03 -0.07 -2.47
C VAL A 67 7.91 -1.11 -2.48
N LEU A 68 7.58 -1.64 -3.66
CA LEU A 68 6.62 -2.72 -3.80
C LEU A 68 7.38 -4.05 -3.94
N GLU A 69 7.14 -4.96 -3.00
CA GLU A 69 7.52 -6.35 -3.10
C GLU A 69 6.25 -7.14 -3.46
N SER A 70 6.12 -7.56 -4.72
CA SER A 70 4.95 -8.30 -5.18
C SER A 70 5.32 -9.38 -6.17
N GLY A 71 4.60 -10.51 -6.09
CA GLY A 71 4.65 -11.58 -7.09
C GLY A 71 3.61 -11.44 -8.21
N GLU A 72 2.76 -10.42 -8.16
CA GLU A 72 1.73 -10.14 -9.16
C GLU A 72 2.27 -9.58 -10.49
N PRO A 73 3.30 -8.69 -10.52
CA PRO A 73 3.84 -8.16 -11.77
C PRO A 73 4.46 -9.27 -12.62
N ARG A 74 3.81 -9.59 -13.74
CA ARG A 74 4.29 -10.59 -14.71
C ARG A 74 4.59 -10.04 -16.11
N GLU A 75 4.24 -8.79 -16.35
CA GLU A 75 4.36 -8.12 -17.66
C GLU A 75 4.95 -6.74 -17.47
N VAL A 76 5.61 -6.21 -18.51
CA VAL A 76 6.27 -4.89 -18.48
C VAL A 76 5.32 -3.74 -18.11
N HIS A 77 4.02 -3.89 -18.40
CA HIS A 77 3.00 -2.90 -18.06
C HIS A 77 2.66 -2.83 -16.57
N HIS A 78 3.20 -3.74 -15.73
CA HIS A 78 2.98 -3.78 -14.29
C HIS A 78 4.14 -3.20 -13.46
N PHE A 79 5.20 -2.70 -14.11
CA PHE A 79 6.36 -2.06 -13.47
C PHE A 79 6.25 -0.53 -13.42
#